data_AF-A0A3D4BMP4-F1
#
_entry.id   AF-A0A3D4BMP4-F1
#
_cell.length_a   1.000
_cell.length_b   1.000
_cell.length_c   1.000
_cell.angle_alpha   90.00
_cell.angle_beta   90.00
_cell.angle_gamma   90.00
#
_symmetry.space_group_name_H-M   'P 1'
#
loop_
_entity.id
_entity.type
_entity.pdbx_description
1 polymer ?
#
loop_
_entity_poly.entity_id
_entity_poly.type
_entity_poly.pdbx_seq_one_letter_code
_entity_poly.pdbx_strand_id
1 'polypeptide(L)'
;MVKRILFFLFCLSAAGLCAQQNPYYTLTGTVLDETGQPMVGASVADRISMAGDATDKNGRFELKLREFPIFLEVSFIGYAIDYREIKETDFGADRRLDITIRMEPRSQQLLPATIEGKRYEEFYVHRNIAVLDFTFVDDYTLLLLREGIRDYKLALINEAEDSLANLDIDVAAKSFVEDCLGHIYMQGNNAVHGLSFAGNKIHMIGSIDNNWFETKVKPCVASNPHNLYYQFLQFGNQMLDVF
;
A
#
# COMPACT_ATOMS: atom_id res chain seq x y z
N MET A 1 10.77 61.49 21.36
CA MET A 1 10.25 60.25 21.99
C MET A 1 9.43 59.37 21.04
N VAL A 2 8.59 59.92 20.17
CA VAL A 2 7.72 59.16 19.22
C VAL A 2 8.50 58.22 18.27
N LYS A 3 9.71 58.61 17.84
CA LYS A 3 10.55 57.81 16.92
C LYS A 3 11.09 56.49 17.52
N ARG A 4 11.21 56.41 18.86
CA ARG A 4 11.63 55.17 19.56
C ARG A 4 10.47 54.21 19.80
N ILE A 5 9.25 54.73 19.93
CA ILE A 5 8.01 53.93 20.07
C ILE A 5 7.64 53.30 18.73
N LEU A 6 7.83 54.02 17.61
CA LEU A 6 7.56 53.49 16.26
C LEU A 6 8.51 52.34 15.89
N PHE A 7 9.75 52.35 16.39
CA PHE A 7 10.73 51.28 16.15
C PHE A 7 10.43 50.02 16.97
N PHE A 8 9.88 50.17 18.18
CA PHE A 8 9.47 49.03 19.01
C PHE A 8 8.18 48.36 18.49
N LEU A 9 7.25 49.13 17.92
CA LEU A 9 6.05 48.57 17.27
C LEU A 9 6.37 47.82 15.97
N PHE A 10 7.44 48.20 15.26
CA PHE A 10 7.88 47.51 14.04
C PHE A 10 8.60 46.17 14.31
N CYS A 11 9.25 46.01 15.47
CA CYS A 11 9.84 44.72 15.87
C CYS A 11 8.78 43.72 16.37
N LEU A 12 7.65 44.19 16.91
CA LEU A 12 6.59 43.31 17.42
C LEU A 12 5.76 42.64 16.30
N SER A 13 5.70 43.24 15.11
CA SER A 13 5.03 42.65 13.93
C SER A 13 5.89 41.65 13.16
N ALA A 14 7.23 41.72 13.28
CA ALA A 14 8.14 40.76 12.65
C ALA A 14 8.18 39.40 13.36
N ALA A 15 7.87 39.34 14.66
CA ALA A 15 7.86 38.10 15.44
C ALA A 15 6.66 37.18 15.11
N GLY A 16 5.59 37.71 14.48
CA GLY A 16 4.40 36.94 14.11
C GLY A 16 4.52 36.14 12.81
N LEU A 17 5.58 36.35 12.02
CA LEU A 17 5.76 35.73 10.70
C LEU A 17 6.53 34.40 10.71
N CYS A 18 7.12 33.99 11.85
CA CYS A 18 7.92 32.76 11.92
C CYS A 18 7.14 31.50 12.31
N ALA A 19 5.81 31.54 12.42
CA ALA A 19 5.00 30.41 12.91
C ALA A 19 3.96 29.87 11.91
N GLN A 20 4.10 30.12 10.60
CA GLN A 20 3.36 29.33 9.60
C GLN A 20 4.17 28.07 9.23
N GLN A 21 4.37 27.19 10.20
CA GLN A 21 4.79 25.83 9.90
C GLN A 21 3.54 25.09 9.41
N ASN A 22 3.55 24.73 8.13
CA ASN A 22 2.56 23.86 7.51
C ASN A 22 2.42 22.58 8.38
N PRO A 23 1.32 22.39 9.15
CA PRO A 23 1.36 21.49 10.28
C PRO A 23 1.11 20.05 9.82
N TYR A 24 2.22 19.33 9.60
CA TYR A 24 2.22 17.89 9.33
C TYR A 24 1.89 17.10 10.61
N TYR A 25 1.29 15.94 10.41
CA TYR A 25 1.16 14.91 11.43
C TYR A 25 2.46 14.12 11.50
N THR A 26 2.95 13.82 12.70
CA THR A 26 4.19 13.05 12.89
C THR A 26 3.85 11.66 13.39
N LEU A 27 4.01 10.66 12.53
CA LEU A 27 3.91 9.26 12.90
C LEU A 27 5.32 8.75 13.22
N THR A 28 5.54 8.33 14.45
CA THR A 28 6.74 7.58 14.83
C THR A 28 6.36 6.14 15.15
N GLY A 29 7.33 5.26 15.10
CA GLY A 29 7.10 3.93 15.63
C GLY A 29 8.35 3.10 15.76
N THR A 30 8.17 1.89 16.26
CA THR A 30 9.20 0.87 16.36
C THR A 30 8.72 -0.41 15.70
N VAL A 31 9.51 -0.96 14.78
CA VAL A 31 9.27 -2.27 14.16
C VAL A 31 10.11 -3.32 14.87
N LEU A 32 9.45 -4.40 15.28
CA LEU A 32 10.05 -5.53 15.99
C LEU A 32 9.87 -6.82 15.19
N ASP A 33 10.80 -7.75 15.36
CA ASP A 33 10.68 -9.12 14.85
C ASP A 33 9.80 -10.01 15.74
N GLU A 34 9.66 -11.29 15.36
CA GLU A 34 8.87 -12.28 16.09
C GLU A 34 9.42 -12.59 17.48
N THR A 35 10.66 -12.23 17.79
CA THR A 35 11.27 -12.40 19.11
C THR A 35 11.16 -11.14 19.97
N GLY A 36 10.70 -10.04 19.38
CA GLY A 36 10.60 -8.73 20.02
C GLY A 36 11.89 -7.90 19.92
N GLN A 37 12.85 -8.28 19.08
CA GLN A 37 14.05 -7.49 18.82
C GLN A 37 13.76 -6.41 17.78
N PRO A 38 14.45 -5.24 17.86
CA PRO A 38 14.30 -4.20 16.86
C PRO A 38 14.72 -4.66 15.46
N MET A 39 13.86 -4.45 14.48
CA MET A 39 14.12 -4.79 13.08
C MET A 39 14.74 -3.60 12.37
N VAL A 40 16.00 -3.73 11.95
CA VAL A 40 16.75 -2.67 11.26
C VAL A 40 16.54 -2.79 9.75
N GLY A 41 16.25 -1.68 9.08
CA GLY A 41 16.11 -1.62 7.63
C GLY A 41 14.78 -2.15 7.09
N ALA A 42 13.77 -2.39 7.94
CA ALA A 42 12.38 -2.53 7.53
C ALA A 42 11.90 -1.26 6.83
N SER A 43 11.25 -1.44 5.68
CA SER A 43 10.64 -0.36 4.89
C SER A 43 9.29 -0.02 5.49
N VAL A 44 9.04 1.27 5.72
CA VAL A 44 7.78 1.80 6.23
C VAL A 44 7.29 2.87 5.27
N ALA A 45 6.13 2.70 4.66
CA ALA A 45 5.63 3.63 3.64
C ALA A 45 4.12 3.86 3.74
N ASP A 46 3.67 5.08 3.44
CA ASP A 46 2.28 5.36 3.11
C ASP A 46 2.04 5.11 1.62
N ARG A 47 1.12 4.20 1.32
CA ARG A 47 0.73 3.82 -0.05
C ARG A 47 0.18 4.98 -0.88
N ILE A 48 -0.38 6.02 -0.26
CA ILE A 48 -0.98 7.15 -0.99
C ILE A 48 0.04 8.25 -1.24
N SER A 49 0.61 8.84 -0.19
CA SER A 49 1.53 9.97 -0.34
C SER A 49 2.94 9.57 -0.79
N MET A 50 3.25 8.26 -0.80
CA MET A 50 4.59 7.70 -1.01
C MET A 50 5.63 8.22 0.00
N ALA A 51 5.20 8.83 1.10
CA ALA A 51 6.07 9.16 2.21
C ALA A 51 6.56 7.84 2.82
N GLY A 52 7.87 7.64 2.84
CA GLY A 52 8.48 6.42 3.37
C GLY A 52 9.76 6.71 4.14
N ASP A 53 10.10 5.77 5.01
CA ASP A 53 11.30 5.77 5.85
C ASP A 53 11.78 4.32 6.02
N ALA A 54 13.06 4.15 6.34
CA ALA A 54 13.62 2.85 6.68
C ALA A 54 14.02 2.85 8.15
N THR A 55 13.65 1.80 8.87
CA THR A 55 13.90 1.70 10.31
C THR A 55 15.39 1.74 10.65
N ASP A 56 15.73 2.50 11.70
CA ASP A 56 17.10 2.68 12.17
C ASP A 56 17.63 1.47 12.96
N LYS A 57 18.83 1.61 13.52
CA LYS A 57 19.48 0.57 14.36
C LYS A 57 18.70 0.15 15.61
N ASN A 58 17.73 0.96 16.03
CA ASN A 58 16.83 0.69 17.15
C ASN A 58 15.42 0.30 16.66
N GLY A 59 15.26 -0.02 15.38
CA GLY A 59 13.98 -0.35 14.76
C GLY A 59 13.03 0.84 14.62
N ARG A 60 13.50 2.09 14.82
CA ARG A 60 12.64 3.27 14.83
C ARG A 60 12.50 3.91 13.46
N PHE A 61 11.32 4.46 13.19
CA PHE A 61 11.01 5.24 11.98
C PHE A 61 10.27 6.55 12.33
N GLU A 62 10.31 7.53 11.43
CA GLU A 62 9.51 8.77 11.51
C GLU A 62 8.96 9.16 10.13
N LEU A 63 7.64 9.28 10.01
CA LEU A 63 6.95 9.78 8.84
C LEU A 63 6.24 11.11 9.13
N LYS A 64 6.35 12.04 8.17
CA LYS A 64 5.64 13.33 8.18
C LYS A 64 4.50 13.30 7.17
N LEU A 65 3.29 13.27 7.69
CA LEU A 65 2.06 13.00 6.95
C LEU A 65 1.22 14.27 6.82
N ARG A 66 0.53 14.42 5.70
CA ARG A 66 -0.26 15.62 5.38
C ARG A 66 -1.71 15.34 5.03
N GLU A 67 -2.02 14.12 4.61
CA GLU A 67 -3.31 13.73 4.09
C GLU A 67 -3.77 12.44 4.78
N PHE A 68 -5.08 12.20 4.83
CA PHE A 68 -5.70 11.05 5.47
C PHE A 68 -6.85 10.49 4.60
N PRO A 69 -7.22 9.20 4.76
CA PRO A 69 -6.60 8.20 5.64
C PRO A 69 -5.22 7.76 5.12
N ILE A 70 -4.39 7.27 6.03
CA ILE A 70 -3.06 6.75 5.71
C ILE A 70 -3.16 5.24 5.63
N PHE A 71 -2.61 4.66 4.56
CA PHE A 71 -2.49 3.21 4.42
C PHE A 71 -1.01 2.85 4.57
N LEU A 72 -0.62 2.65 5.82
CA LEU A 72 0.75 2.33 6.20
C LEU A 72 1.04 0.88 5.82
N GLU A 73 2.18 0.68 5.19
CA GLU A 73 2.75 -0.61 4.86
C GLU A 73 4.11 -0.76 5.51
N VAL A 74 4.33 -1.88 6.20
CA VAL A 74 5.64 -2.26 6.72
C VAL A 74 6.07 -3.58 6.09
N SER A 75 7.24 -3.58 5.46
CA SER A 75 7.77 -4.74 4.75
C SER A 75 9.24 -5.00 5.06
N PHE A 76 9.59 -6.28 5.16
CA PHE A 76 10.95 -6.77 5.31
C PHE A 76 11.08 -8.17 4.72
N ILE A 77 12.24 -8.48 4.14
CA ILE A 77 12.47 -9.76 3.45
C ILE A 77 12.28 -10.92 4.45
N GLY A 78 11.45 -11.90 4.06
CA GLY A 78 11.17 -13.08 4.87
C GLY A 78 10.07 -12.90 5.91
N TYR A 79 9.32 -11.79 5.87
CA TYR A 79 8.18 -11.50 6.74
C TYR A 79 6.94 -11.19 5.90
N ALA A 80 5.75 -11.39 6.49
CA ALA A 80 4.49 -10.93 5.92
C ALA A 80 4.45 -9.40 5.94
N ILE A 81 3.77 -8.80 4.96
CA ILE A 81 3.60 -7.35 4.91
C ILE A 81 2.55 -6.96 5.96
N ASP A 82 2.88 -6.03 6.85
CA ASP A 82 1.92 -5.50 7.82
C ASP A 82 1.24 -4.25 7.25
N TYR A 83 -0.09 -4.31 7.12
CA TYR A 83 -0.88 -3.19 6.64
C TYR A 83 -1.73 -2.56 7.75
N ARG A 84 -1.70 -1.22 7.87
CA ARG A 84 -2.50 -0.44 8.83
C ARG A 84 -3.23 0.72 8.18
N GLU A 85 -4.52 0.85 8.46
CA GLU A 85 -5.26 2.10 8.22
C GLU A 85 -5.06 3.01 9.44
N ILE A 86 -4.47 4.19 9.25
CA ILE A 86 -4.31 5.20 10.28
C ILE A 86 -5.15 6.43 9.92
N LYS A 87 -6.01 6.85 10.85
CA LYS A 87 -6.93 7.98 10.69
C LYS A 87 -6.40 9.19 11.44
N GLU A 88 -6.85 10.36 11.03
CA GLU A 88 -6.53 11.61 11.72
C GLU A 88 -6.91 11.55 13.21
N THR A 89 -8.00 10.85 13.54
CA THR A 89 -8.50 10.66 14.91
C THR A 89 -7.58 9.83 15.81
N ASP A 90 -6.63 9.09 15.24
CA ASP A 90 -5.70 8.26 16.02
C ASP A 90 -4.56 9.11 16.61
N PHE A 91 -4.35 10.32 16.11
CA PHE A 91 -3.31 11.22 16.58
C PHE A 91 -3.72 11.98 17.85
N GLY A 92 -2.74 12.23 18.71
CA GLY A 92 -2.90 13.13 19.86
C GLY A 92 -3.19 14.56 19.44
N ALA A 93 -3.60 15.40 20.40
CA ALA A 93 -3.86 16.83 20.16
C ALA A 93 -2.61 17.60 19.67
N ASP A 94 -1.42 17.06 19.93
CA ASP A 94 -0.13 17.54 19.44
C ASP A 94 0.22 17.03 18.03
N ARG A 95 -0.70 16.31 17.37
CA ARG A 95 -0.55 15.70 16.04
C ARG A 95 0.56 14.66 15.97
N ARG A 96 0.84 13.98 17.08
CA ARG A 96 1.80 12.89 17.15
C ARG A 96 1.10 11.57 17.44
N LEU A 97 1.64 10.51 16.86
CA LEU A 97 1.23 9.13 17.11
C LEU A 97 2.50 8.27 17.16
N ASP A 98 2.65 7.46 18.22
CA ASP A 98 3.72 6.47 18.35
C ASP A 98 3.11 5.07 18.34
N ILE A 99 3.57 4.21 17.42
CA ILE A 99 3.06 2.84 17.25
C ILE A 99 4.18 1.81 17.36
N THR A 100 3.84 0.62 17.85
CA THR A 100 4.75 -0.53 17.82
C THR A 100 4.15 -1.59 16.92
N ILE A 101 4.96 -2.06 15.96
CA ILE A 101 4.56 -3.05 14.97
C ILE A 101 5.46 -4.27 15.17
N ARG A 102 4.85 -5.45 15.28
CA ARG A 102 5.57 -6.71 15.40
C ARG A 102 5.32 -7.53 14.14
N MET A 103 6.38 -7.81 13.41
CA MET A 103 6.32 -8.50 12.13
C MET A 103 6.11 -10.00 12.33
N GLU A 104 5.37 -10.61 11.40
CA GLU A 104 5.13 -12.05 11.37
C GLU A 104 6.05 -12.70 10.33
N PRO A 105 6.90 -13.67 10.72
CA PRO A 105 7.80 -14.34 9.79
C PRO A 105 7.01 -15.07 8.72
N ARG A 106 7.46 -14.95 7.48
CA ARG A 106 6.86 -15.63 6.33
C ARG A 106 7.96 -16.33 5.54
N SER A 107 8.23 -17.57 5.95
CA SER A 107 9.01 -18.51 5.15
C SER A 107 8.04 -19.47 4.46
N GLN A 108 7.82 -19.30 3.16
CA GLN A 108 7.09 -20.30 2.39
C GLN A 108 7.98 -21.55 2.23
N GLN A 109 7.71 -22.58 3.03
CA GLN A 109 8.13 -23.93 2.67
C GLN A 109 7.13 -24.46 1.65
N LEU A 110 7.60 -24.70 0.43
CA LEU A 110 6.79 -25.37 -0.57
C LEU A 110 6.45 -26.78 -0.06
N LEU A 111 5.17 -27.02 0.20
CA LEU A 111 4.70 -28.37 0.45
C LEU A 111 4.93 -29.21 -0.81
N PRO A 112 5.31 -30.49 -0.67
CA PRO A 112 5.39 -31.39 -1.80
C PRO A 112 4.01 -31.47 -2.48
N ALA A 113 3.95 -31.12 -3.76
CA ALA A 113 2.72 -31.18 -4.53
C ALA A 113 2.32 -32.65 -4.71
N THR A 114 1.11 -32.99 -4.25
CA THR A 114 0.49 -34.27 -4.55
C THR A 114 -0.41 -34.08 -5.77
N ILE A 115 -0.15 -34.84 -6.84
CA ILE A 115 -0.99 -34.80 -8.04
C ILE A 115 -2.21 -35.67 -7.77
N GLU A 116 -3.34 -35.05 -7.52
CA GLU A 116 -4.64 -35.72 -7.38
C GLU A 116 -5.52 -35.44 -8.58
N GLY A 117 -6.03 -36.49 -9.22
CA GLY A 117 -7.04 -36.36 -10.26
C GLY A 117 -8.43 -36.25 -9.64
N LYS A 118 -8.89 -35.03 -9.38
CA LYS A 118 -10.29 -34.75 -9.02
C LYS A 118 -11.02 -34.16 -10.21
N ARG A 119 -12.32 -34.44 -10.31
CA ARG A 119 -13.18 -33.73 -11.26
C ARG A 119 -13.22 -32.27 -10.82
N TYR A 120 -13.10 -31.33 -11.75
CA TYR A 120 -13.31 -29.91 -11.44
C TYR A 120 -14.70 -29.74 -10.83
N GLU A 121 -14.75 -29.28 -9.58
CA GLU A 121 -15.96 -28.77 -8.96
C GLU A 121 -16.00 -27.26 -9.20
N GLU A 122 -17.10 -26.78 -9.77
CA GLU A 122 -17.29 -25.34 -9.95
C GLU A 122 -17.54 -24.71 -8.57
N PHE A 123 -16.62 -23.84 -8.15
CA PHE A 123 -16.62 -23.20 -6.83
C PHE A 123 -17.68 -22.08 -6.71
N TYR A 124 -18.04 -21.44 -7.82
CA TYR A 124 -19.10 -20.41 -7.88
C TYR A 124 -20.27 -20.85 -8.77
N VAL A 125 -21.11 -21.78 -8.27
CA VAL A 125 -22.37 -22.15 -8.96
C VAL A 125 -23.50 -21.22 -8.54
N HIS A 126 -23.28 -19.90 -8.62
CA HIS A 126 -24.37 -18.94 -8.54
C HIS A 126 -24.77 -18.59 -9.97
N ARG A 127 -26.03 -18.87 -10.33
CA ARG A 127 -26.58 -18.42 -11.61
C ARG A 127 -26.43 -16.90 -11.66
N ASN A 128 -25.50 -16.40 -12.48
CA ASN A 128 -25.19 -14.99 -12.75
C ASN A 128 -23.92 -14.38 -12.11
N ILE A 129 -23.06 -15.15 -11.44
CA ILE A 129 -21.73 -14.65 -11.01
C ILE A 129 -20.64 -15.27 -11.86
N ALA A 130 -19.80 -14.42 -12.46
CA ALA A 130 -18.58 -14.82 -13.16
C ALA A 130 -17.36 -14.43 -12.33
N VAL A 131 -16.47 -15.38 -12.06
CA VAL A 131 -15.11 -15.09 -11.57
C VAL A 131 -14.29 -14.66 -12.79
N LEU A 132 -13.83 -13.42 -12.81
CA LEU A 132 -13.05 -12.87 -13.92
C LEU A 132 -11.56 -13.10 -13.74
N ASP A 133 -11.06 -12.96 -12.50
CA ASP A 133 -9.66 -13.16 -12.15
C ASP A 133 -9.50 -13.40 -10.64
N PHE A 134 -8.33 -13.87 -10.22
CA PHE A 134 -7.98 -14.02 -8.82
C PHE A 134 -6.50 -13.73 -8.56
N THR A 135 -6.18 -13.30 -7.35
CA THR A 135 -4.81 -13.21 -6.85
C THR A 135 -4.77 -13.54 -5.36
N PHE A 136 -3.59 -13.58 -4.76
CA PHE A 136 -3.39 -13.92 -3.35
C PHE A 136 -2.97 -12.69 -2.56
N VAL A 137 -3.60 -12.50 -1.40
CA VAL A 137 -3.24 -11.48 -0.41
C VAL A 137 -2.95 -12.23 0.88
N ASP A 138 -1.67 -12.35 1.21
CA ASP A 138 -1.19 -13.24 2.26
C ASP A 138 -1.69 -14.68 2.07
N ASP A 139 -2.51 -15.18 2.99
CA ASP A 139 -3.08 -16.54 2.95
C ASP A 139 -4.54 -16.53 2.44
N TYR A 140 -5.01 -15.38 1.96
CA TYR A 140 -6.35 -15.18 1.45
C TYR A 140 -6.36 -15.10 -0.08
N THR A 141 -7.47 -15.51 -0.68
CA THR A 141 -7.69 -15.35 -2.11
C THR A 141 -8.56 -14.12 -2.35
N LEU A 142 -8.06 -13.19 -3.16
CA LEU A 142 -8.82 -12.05 -3.64
C LEU A 142 -9.42 -12.39 -5.01
N LEU A 143 -10.73 -12.29 -5.13
CA LEU A 143 -11.49 -12.59 -6.33
C LEU A 143 -12.02 -11.32 -6.97
N LEU A 144 -11.89 -11.22 -8.29
CA LEU A 144 -12.62 -10.26 -9.11
C LEU A 144 -13.86 -10.93 -9.66
N LEU A 145 -15.02 -10.48 -9.22
CA LEU A 145 -16.32 -11.05 -9.57
C LEU A 145 -17.12 -10.07 -10.42
N ARG A 146 -17.95 -10.61 -11.31
CA ARG A 146 -19.00 -9.87 -12.02
C ARG A 146 -20.33 -10.57 -11.84
N GLU A 147 -21.26 -9.89 -11.19
CA GLU A 147 -22.65 -10.30 -11.07
C GLU A 147 -23.47 -9.62 -12.19
N GLY A 148 -24.10 -10.41 -13.05
CA GLY A 148 -24.80 -9.87 -14.22
C GLY A 148 -23.86 -9.20 -15.24
N ILE A 149 -24.25 -8.01 -15.73
CA ILE A 149 -23.56 -7.34 -16.85
C ILE A 149 -22.57 -6.26 -16.36
N ARG A 150 -22.91 -5.54 -15.28
CA ARG A 150 -22.17 -4.35 -14.86
C ARG A 150 -21.82 -4.30 -13.37
N ASP A 151 -22.25 -5.27 -12.57
CA ASP A 151 -22.00 -5.22 -11.14
C ASP A 151 -20.71 -5.97 -10.85
N TYR A 152 -19.62 -5.20 -10.70
CA TYR A 152 -18.31 -5.75 -10.38
C TYR A 152 -18.09 -5.73 -8.86
N LYS A 153 -17.46 -6.77 -8.34
CA LYS A 153 -17.19 -6.91 -6.90
C LYS A 153 -15.81 -7.49 -6.66
N LEU A 154 -15.17 -7.05 -5.58
CA LEU A 154 -13.99 -7.70 -5.03
C LEU A 154 -14.40 -8.50 -3.80
N ALA A 155 -13.97 -9.75 -3.71
CA ALA A 155 -14.22 -10.60 -2.56
C ALA A 155 -12.90 -11.16 -2.02
N LEU A 156 -12.61 -10.94 -0.74
CA LEU A 156 -11.49 -11.57 -0.05
C LEU A 156 -12.03 -12.79 0.70
N ILE A 157 -11.51 -13.98 0.39
CA ILE A 157 -11.97 -15.25 0.96
C ILE A 157 -10.82 -16.02 1.60
N ASN A 158 -11.12 -16.85 2.60
CA ASN A 158 -10.16 -17.81 3.16
C ASN A 158 -10.21 -19.17 2.43
N GLU A 159 -9.36 -20.12 2.85
CA GLU A 159 -9.33 -21.48 2.30
C GLU A 159 -10.63 -22.26 2.54
N ALA A 160 -11.39 -21.91 3.58
CA ALA A 160 -12.71 -22.48 3.88
C ALA A 160 -13.85 -21.81 3.09
N GLU A 161 -13.51 -20.94 2.14
CA GLU A 161 -14.44 -20.20 1.27
C GLU A 161 -15.31 -19.17 2.00
N ASP A 162 -15.01 -18.89 3.27
CA ASP A 162 -15.69 -17.84 4.01
C ASP A 162 -15.27 -16.47 3.46
N SER A 163 -16.26 -15.67 3.10
CA SER A 163 -16.04 -14.28 2.71
C SER A 163 -15.64 -13.44 3.92
N LEU A 164 -14.40 -12.95 3.89
CA LEU A 164 -13.84 -12.06 4.91
C LEU A 164 -14.19 -10.61 4.64
N ALA A 165 -14.19 -10.21 3.37
CA ALA A 165 -14.50 -8.87 2.93
C ALA A 165 -15.15 -8.88 1.54
N ASN A 166 -16.08 -7.96 1.30
CA ASN A 166 -16.61 -7.67 -0.04
C ASN A 166 -16.57 -6.16 -0.29
N LEU A 167 -16.29 -5.78 -1.53
CA LEU A 167 -16.35 -4.39 -1.99
C LEU A 167 -17.02 -4.34 -3.35
N ASP A 168 -18.19 -3.70 -3.42
CA ASP A 168 -18.81 -3.35 -4.70
C ASP A 168 -17.97 -2.26 -5.38
N ILE A 169 -17.65 -2.46 -6.66
CA ILE A 169 -16.82 -1.55 -7.45
C ILE A 169 -17.59 -1.06 -8.68
N ASP A 170 -17.70 0.26 -8.82
CA ASP A 170 -18.34 0.90 -9.98
C ASP A 170 -17.33 1.13 -11.13
N VAL A 171 -16.48 0.13 -11.37
CA VAL A 171 -15.44 0.16 -12.40
C VAL A 171 -15.45 -1.17 -13.14
N ALA A 172 -15.54 -1.11 -14.46
CA ALA A 172 -15.37 -2.29 -15.31
C ALA A 172 -13.90 -2.73 -15.27
N ALA A 173 -13.64 -3.78 -14.49
CA ALA A 173 -12.33 -4.37 -14.29
C ALA A 173 -12.16 -5.65 -15.10
N LYS A 174 -10.91 -5.93 -15.50
CA LYS A 174 -10.55 -7.08 -16.35
C LYS A 174 -9.75 -8.13 -15.60
N SER A 175 -8.77 -7.69 -14.81
CA SER A 175 -7.80 -8.56 -14.15
C SER A 175 -7.16 -7.84 -12.98
N PHE A 176 -6.45 -8.59 -12.15
CA PHE A 176 -5.46 -8.05 -11.24
C PHE A 176 -4.10 -7.94 -11.95
N VAL A 177 -3.30 -6.97 -11.52
CA VAL A 177 -1.90 -6.82 -11.90
C VAL A 177 -1.11 -6.46 -10.65
N GLU A 178 0.14 -6.91 -10.58
CA GLU A 178 1.03 -6.69 -9.43
C GLU A 178 2.31 -6.00 -9.91
N ASP A 179 2.91 -5.19 -9.04
CA ASP A 179 4.24 -4.64 -9.27
C ASP A 179 5.34 -5.47 -8.57
N CYS A 180 6.59 -5.06 -8.73
CA CYS A 180 7.74 -5.73 -8.10
C CYS A 180 7.85 -5.54 -6.57
N LEU A 181 6.99 -4.71 -5.98
CA LEU A 181 6.89 -4.48 -4.54
C LEU A 181 5.80 -5.34 -3.91
N GLY A 182 5.04 -6.09 -4.70
CA GLY A 182 3.91 -6.88 -4.24
C GLY A 182 2.60 -6.09 -4.15
N HIS A 183 2.56 -4.86 -4.69
CA HIS A 183 1.34 -4.05 -4.66
C HIS A 183 0.38 -4.55 -5.72
N ILE A 184 -0.83 -4.87 -5.28
CA ILE A 184 -1.89 -5.34 -6.16
C ILE A 184 -2.69 -4.14 -6.66
N TYR A 185 -2.97 -4.18 -7.95
CA TYR A 185 -3.83 -3.25 -8.65
C TYR A 185 -4.91 -3.99 -9.42
N MET A 186 -6.01 -3.30 -9.62
CA MET A 186 -7.12 -3.73 -10.45
C MET A 186 -7.08 -3.01 -11.80
N GLN A 187 -6.92 -3.77 -12.87
CA GLN A 187 -6.87 -3.26 -14.23
C GLN A 187 -8.28 -2.92 -14.74
N GLY A 188 -8.59 -1.63 -14.80
CA GLY A 188 -9.80 -1.10 -15.43
C GLY A 188 -9.63 -0.85 -16.93
N ASN A 189 -10.71 -0.38 -17.57
CA ASN A 189 -10.65 0.03 -18.98
C ASN A 189 -9.81 1.30 -19.22
N ASN A 190 -9.93 2.29 -18.33
CA ASN A 190 -9.36 3.63 -18.52
C ASN A 190 -8.21 3.93 -17.54
N ALA A 191 -8.13 3.20 -16.45
CA ALA A 191 -7.15 3.40 -15.40
C ALA A 191 -6.85 2.09 -14.67
N VAL A 192 -5.71 2.08 -13.99
CA VAL A 192 -5.28 1.03 -13.07
C VAL A 192 -5.53 1.53 -11.64
N HIS A 193 -6.34 0.82 -10.87
CA HIS A 193 -6.73 1.23 -9.53
C HIS A 193 -5.89 0.47 -8.50
N GLY A 194 -5.18 1.17 -7.63
CA GLY A 194 -4.44 0.50 -6.57
C GLY A 194 -5.38 -0.08 -5.53
N LEU A 195 -5.03 -1.24 -4.96
CA LEU A 195 -5.74 -1.84 -3.84
C LEU A 195 -4.84 -1.84 -2.61
N SER A 196 -5.41 -1.52 -1.46
CA SER A 196 -4.80 -1.65 -0.15
C SER A 196 -5.70 -2.48 0.76
N PHE A 197 -5.11 -3.14 1.74
CA PHE A 197 -5.79 -4.05 2.65
C PHE A 197 -5.53 -3.58 4.07
N ALA A 198 -6.54 -3.56 4.93
CA ALA A 198 -6.35 -3.17 6.33
C ALA A 198 -7.30 -3.99 7.22
N GLY A 199 -6.75 -4.96 7.94
CA GLY A 199 -7.54 -6.02 8.55
C GLY A 199 -8.37 -6.77 7.48
N ASN A 200 -9.61 -7.12 7.81
CA ASN A 200 -10.51 -7.82 6.87
C ASN A 200 -11.27 -6.84 5.96
N LYS A 201 -10.58 -5.84 5.39
CA LYS A 201 -11.19 -4.83 4.50
C LYS A 201 -10.31 -4.54 3.31
N ILE A 202 -10.98 -4.32 2.18
CA ILE A 202 -10.39 -3.92 0.91
C ILE A 202 -10.64 -2.42 0.74
N HIS A 203 -9.58 -1.69 0.38
CA HIS A 203 -9.62 -0.26 0.12
C HIS A 203 -9.09 0.02 -1.28
N MET A 204 -9.88 0.71 -2.11
CA MET A 204 -9.33 1.27 -3.35
C MET A 204 -8.51 2.51 -3.03
N ILE A 205 -7.28 2.57 -3.55
CA ILE A 205 -6.38 3.69 -3.37
C ILE A 205 -6.03 4.32 -4.72
N GLY A 206 -6.65 5.45 -5.00
CA GLY A 206 -6.40 6.25 -6.19
C GLY A 206 -6.56 5.49 -7.51
N SER A 207 -6.04 6.09 -8.57
CA SER A 207 -5.99 5.50 -9.89
C SER A 207 -4.83 6.07 -10.68
N ILE A 208 -4.22 5.23 -11.49
CA ILE A 208 -3.08 5.54 -12.33
C ILE A 208 -3.53 5.40 -13.78
N ASP A 209 -3.06 6.28 -14.66
CA ASP A 209 -3.27 6.12 -16.09
C ASP A 209 -2.66 4.79 -16.59
N ASN A 210 -3.34 4.12 -17.52
CA ASN A 210 -2.90 2.83 -18.05
C ASN A 210 -1.51 2.90 -18.71
N ASN A 211 -1.23 3.94 -19.49
CA ASN A 211 0.05 4.07 -20.17
C ASN A 211 1.16 4.36 -19.15
N TRP A 212 0.87 5.16 -18.13
CA TRP A 212 1.84 5.39 -17.05
C TRP A 212 2.15 4.11 -16.28
N PHE A 213 1.15 3.30 -15.95
CA PHE A 213 1.37 2.00 -15.29
C PHE A 213 2.26 1.08 -16.14
N GLU A 214 1.94 0.92 -17.42
CA GLU A 214 2.69 0.07 -18.36
C GLU A 214 4.14 0.53 -18.57
N THR A 215 4.42 1.82 -18.46
CA THR A 215 5.74 2.39 -18.76
C THR A 215 6.61 2.68 -17.53
N LYS A 216 6.00 2.87 -16.34
CA LYS A 216 6.72 3.25 -15.12
C LYS A 216 6.66 2.22 -14.00
N VAL A 217 5.54 1.49 -13.89
CA VAL A 217 5.31 0.55 -12.79
C VAL A 217 5.65 -0.88 -13.22
N LYS A 218 4.97 -1.35 -14.25
CA LYS A 218 5.09 -2.72 -14.78
C LYS A 218 6.51 -3.14 -15.19
N PRO A 219 7.39 -2.24 -15.68
CA PRO A 219 8.77 -2.62 -15.99
C PRO A 219 9.58 -2.99 -14.75
N CYS A 220 9.14 -2.67 -13.54
CA CYS A 220 9.81 -3.17 -12.34
C CYS A 220 9.56 -4.67 -12.19
N VAL A 221 10.64 -5.45 -12.12
CA VAL A 221 10.59 -6.92 -12.07
C VAL A 221 11.06 -7.50 -10.75
N ALA A 222 11.81 -6.73 -9.96
CA ALA A 222 12.22 -7.13 -8.61
C ALA A 222 12.55 -5.90 -7.77
N SER A 223 12.59 -6.09 -6.46
CA SER A 223 12.99 -5.08 -5.49
C SER A 223 13.83 -5.69 -4.37
N ASN A 224 14.61 -4.85 -3.70
CA ASN A 224 15.18 -5.13 -2.38
C ASN A 224 15.09 -3.84 -1.53
N PRO A 225 15.44 -3.86 -0.24
CA PRO A 225 15.32 -2.68 0.64
C PRO A 225 16.04 -1.41 0.17
N HIS A 226 16.94 -1.51 -0.82
CA HIS A 226 17.74 -0.38 -1.31
C HIS A 226 17.59 -0.11 -2.82
N ASN A 227 17.01 -1.02 -3.59
CA ASN A 227 17.03 -0.95 -5.06
C ASN A 227 15.74 -1.52 -5.67
N LEU A 228 15.34 -0.92 -6.79
CA LEU A 228 14.36 -1.45 -7.71
C LEU A 228 15.07 -1.92 -8.98
N TYR A 229 14.67 -3.08 -9.49
CA TYR A 229 15.23 -3.69 -10.68
C TYR A 229 14.22 -3.62 -11.80
N TYR A 230 14.60 -2.97 -12.89
CA TYR A 230 13.72 -2.73 -14.03
C TYR A 230 14.16 -3.53 -15.25
N GLN A 231 13.18 -4.05 -15.99
CA GLN A 231 13.36 -4.67 -17.29
C GLN A 231 12.90 -3.69 -18.38
N PHE A 232 13.85 -3.17 -19.16
CA PHE A 232 13.56 -2.36 -20.35
C PHE A 232 13.81 -3.19 -21.61
N LEU A 233 12.87 -3.18 -22.55
CA LEU A 233 13.05 -3.78 -23.86
C LEU A 233 14.01 -2.88 -24.68
N GLN A 234 15.16 -3.43 -25.06
CA GLN A 234 16.08 -2.77 -25.99
C GLN A 234 15.78 -3.17 -27.42
N PHE A 235 15.57 -2.19 -28.31
CA PHE A 235 15.61 -2.38 -29.75
C PHE A 235 16.88 -1.72 -30.29
N GLY A 236 17.83 -2.51 -30.80
CA GLY A 236 19.01 -2.01 -31.50
C GLY A 236 19.96 -1.14 -30.66
N ASN A 237 20.46 -1.65 -29.52
CA ASN A 237 21.38 -0.95 -28.61
C ASN A 237 20.88 0.39 -28.04
N GLN A 238 19.58 0.67 -28.14
CA GLN A 238 18.95 1.84 -27.52
C GLN A 238 18.01 1.38 -26.41
N MET A 239 18.19 1.96 -25.23
CA MET A 239 17.20 1.90 -24.15
C MET A 239 16.03 2.79 -24.56
N LEU A 240 14.85 2.19 -24.72
CA LEU A 240 13.63 2.96 -24.90
C LEU A 240 13.21 3.52 -23.54
N ASP A 241 13.73 4.69 -23.18
CA ASP A 241 13.13 5.52 -22.14
C ASP A 241 11.78 6.03 -22.68
N VAL A 242 10.70 5.32 -22.36
CA VAL A 242 9.35 5.78 -22.66
C VAL A 242 8.99 6.83 -21.59
N PHE A 243 9.16 8.11 -21.93
CA PHE A 243 8.82 9.23 -21.06
C PHE A 243 7.31 9.39 -20.90
#